data_AF-A0A378PGF9-F1
#
_entry.id   AF-A0A378PGF9-F1
#
_cell.length_a   1.000
_cell.length_b   1.000
_cell.length_c   1.000
_cell.angle_alpha   90.00
_cell.angle_beta   90.00
_cell.angle_gamma   90.00
#
_symmetry.space_group_name_H-M   'P 1'
#
loop_
_entity.id
_entity.type
_entity.pdbx_description
1 polymer ?
#
loop_
_entity_poly.entity_id
_entity_poly.type
_entity_poly.pdbx_seq_one_letter_code
_entity_poly.pdbx_strand_id
1 'polypeptide(L)' 'MMKQIPCLKLFTKEELYCLLNACSESLALAYQEIHECDLWHIAMEARLACEALRFEIDSQKKEHSIH' A
#
# COMPACT_ATOMS: atom_id res chain seq x y z
N MET A 1 -2.44 19.97 -18.77
CA MET A 1 -1.34 19.61 -17.84
C MET A 1 -1.47 18.14 -17.49
N MET A 2 -0.57 17.28 -17.94
CA MET A 2 -0.49 15.91 -17.40
C MET A 2 0.01 16.05 -15.95
N LYS A 3 -0.81 15.62 -14.98
CA LYS A 3 -0.38 15.53 -13.58
C LYS A 3 0.81 14.56 -13.56
N GLN A 4 2.02 15.06 -13.27
CA GLN A 4 3.15 14.18 -13.04
C GLN A 4 2.86 13.38 -11.77
N ILE A 5 2.75 12.07 -11.92
CA ILE A 5 2.65 11.17 -10.76
C ILE A 5 4.03 11.23 -10.10
N PRO A 6 4.13 11.61 -8.82
CA PRO A 6 5.41 11.62 -8.12
C PRO A 6 6.03 10.23 -8.21
N CYS A 7 7.32 10.15 -8.54
CA CYS A 7 8.03 8.88 -8.55
C CYS A 7 7.90 8.23 -7.17
N LEU A 8 7.58 6.92 -7.13
CA LEU A 8 7.39 6.17 -5.87
C LEU A 8 8.58 6.31 -4.89
N LYS A 9 9.78 6.59 -5.41
CA LYS A 9 11.00 6.82 -4.63
C LYS A 9 11.00 8.10 -3.78
N LEU A 10 10.04 9.01 -4.00
CA LEU A 10 9.95 10.28 -3.27
C LEU A 10 9.12 10.19 -1.99
N PHE A 11 8.38 9.10 -1.81
CA PHE A 11 7.54 8.90 -0.64
C PHE A 11 8.30 8.22 0.50
N THR A 12 7.99 8.58 1.73
CA THR A 12 8.40 7.83 2.91
C THR A 12 7.74 6.46 2.93
N LYS A 13 8.25 5.54 3.75
CA LYS A 13 7.64 4.20 3.91
C LYS A 13 6.21 4.31 4.43
N GLU A 14 5.95 5.23 5.35
CA GLU A 14 4.62 5.52 5.88
C GLU A 14 3.68 6.04 4.80
N GLU A 15 4.14 6.96 3.94
CA GLU A 15 3.36 7.46 2.82
C GLU A 15 3.06 6.37 1.79
N LEU A 16 4.05 5.53 1.47
CA LEU A 16 3.85 4.37 0.60
C LEU A 16 2.86 3.37 1.18
N TYR A 17 2.91 3.12 2.49
CA TYR A 17 1.94 2.28 3.19
C TYR A 17 0.52 2.83 3.06
N CYS A 18 0.34 4.14 3.31
CA CYS A 18 -0.97 4.78 3.19
C CYS A 18 -1.51 4.69 1.76
N LEU A 19 -0.68 4.96 0.75
CA LEU A 19 -1.06 4.89 -0.67
C LEU A 19 -1.46 3.47 -1.08
N LEU A 20 -0.65 2.48 -0.71
CA LEU A 20 -0.89 1.08 -1.06
C LEU A 20 -2.13 0.54 -0.35
N ASN A 21 -2.37 0.93 0.90
CA ASN A 21 -3.55 0.54 1.65
C ASN A 21 -4.82 1.11 1.02
N ALA A 22 -4.82 2.40 0.69
CA ALA A 22 -5.94 3.04 -0.01
C ALA A 22 -6.20 2.40 -1.39
N CYS A 23 -5.14 2.01 -2.11
CA CYS A 23 -5.25 1.31 -3.38
C CYS A 23 -5.88 -0.08 -3.22
N SER A 24 -5.42 -0.88 -2.25
CA SER A 24 -5.99 -2.19 -1.93
C SER A 24 -7.48 -2.11 -1.59
N GLU A 25 -7.87 -1.16 -0.73
CA GLU A 25 -9.27 -0.94 -0.35
C GLU A 25 -10.13 -0.54 -1.55
N SER A 26 -9.63 0.36 -2.40
CA SER A 26 -10.34 0.81 -3.60
C SER A 26 -10.55 -0.33 -4.62
N LEU A 27 -9.55 -1.19 -4.80
CA LEU A 27 -9.64 -2.34 -5.69
C LEU A 27 -10.61 -3.41 -5.15
N ALA A 28 -10.61 -3.64 -3.83
CA ALA A 28 -11.56 -4.54 -3.19
C ALA A 28 -13.01 -4.05 -3.32
N LEU A 29 -13.24 -2.74 -3.18
CA LEU A 29 -14.54 -2.12 -3.43
C LEU A 29 -14.96 -2.27 -4.90
N ALA A 30 -14.07 -1.98 -5.83
CA ALA A 30 -14.35 -2.16 -7.26
C ALA A 30 -14.71 -3.62 -7.58
N TYR A 31 -14.01 -4.60 -7.03
CA TYR A 31 -14.38 -6.01 -7.15
C TYR A 31 -15.80 -6.31 -6.62
N GLN A 32 -16.22 -5.70 -5.52
CA GLN A 32 -17.58 -5.88 -5.01
C GLN A 32 -18.65 -5.34 -5.96
N GLU A 33 -18.32 -4.32 -6.75
CA GLU A 33 -19.25 -3.69 -7.70
C GLU A 33 -19.32 -4.43 -9.04
N ILE A 34 -18.17 -4.82 -9.60
CA ILE A 34 -18.09 -5.36 -10.97
C ILE A 34 -17.74 -6.84 -11.05
N HIS A 35 -17.36 -7.47 -9.93
CA HIS A 35 -17.00 -8.89 -9.81
C HIS A 35 -15.90 -9.36 -10.77
N GLU A 36 -15.00 -8.46 -11.18
CA GLU A 36 -13.81 -8.80 -11.93
C GLU A 36 -12.74 -9.41 -11.01
N CYS A 37 -12.50 -10.71 -11.13
CA CYS A 37 -11.58 -11.46 -10.28
C CYS A 37 -10.14 -10.90 -10.27
N ASP A 38 -9.70 -10.27 -11.36
CA ASP A 38 -8.38 -9.65 -11.43
C ASP A 38 -8.22 -8.51 -10.42
N LEU A 39 -9.27 -7.72 -10.18
CA LEU A 39 -9.27 -6.68 -9.16
C LEU A 39 -9.11 -7.26 -7.76
N TRP A 40 -9.74 -8.40 -7.48
CA TRP A 40 -9.58 -9.11 -6.22
C TRP A 40 -8.15 -9.62 -6.02
N HIS A 41 -7.56 -10.23 -7.05
CA HIS A 41 -6.18 -10.68 -7.00
C HIS A 41 -5.22 -9.52 -6.74
N ILE A 42 -5.37 -8.40 -7.46
CA ILE A 42 -4.52 -7.22 -7.27
C ILE A 42 -4.74 -6.61 -5.87
N ALA A 43 -5.98 -6.55 -5.38
CA ALA A 43 -6.28 -6.08 -4.04
C ALA A 43 -5.59 -6.92 -2.96
N MET A 44 -5.55 -8.25 -3.14
CA MET A 44 -4.88 -9.18 -2.22
C MET A 44 -3.36 -8.98 -2.23
N GLU A 45 -2.75 -8.92 -3.40
CA GLU A 45 -1.30 -8.65 -3.54
C GLU A 45 -0.92 -7.30 -2.91
N ALA A 46 -1.72 -6.26 -3.16
CA ALA A 46 -1.52 -4.95 -2.54
C ALA A 46 -1.62 -5.02 -1.01
N ARG A 47 -2.55 -5.82 -0.47
CA ARG A 47 -2.69 -6.02 0.97
C ARG A 47 -1.49 -6.74 1.58
N LEU A 48 -0.99 -7.80 0.94
CA LEU A 48 0.22 -8.50 1.42
C LEU A 48 1.44 -7.57 1.42
N ALA A 49 1.58 -6.74 0.39
CA ALA A 49 2.64 -5.75 0.32
C ALA A 49 2.48 -4.65 1.40
N CYS A 50 1.25 -4.24 1.75
CA CYS A 50 1.00 -3.37 2.91
C CYS A 50 1.46 -4.00 4.24
N GLU A 51 1.16 -5.28 4.45
CA GLU A 51 1.53 -6.00 5.67
C GLU A 51 3.06 -6.10 5.79
N ALA A 52 3.75 -6.42 4.70
CA ALA A 52 5.21 -6.44 4.64
C ALA A 52 5.82 -5.06 4.95
N LEU A 53 5.28 -4.00 4.34
CA LEU A 53 5.78 -2.64 4.55
C LEU A 53 5.53 -2.16 5.99
N ARG A 54 4.37 -2.49 6.57
CA ARG A 54 4.05 -2.20 7.97
C ARG A 54 5.01 -2.89 8.93
N PHE A 55 5.32 -4.16 8.68
CA PHE A 55 6.30 -4.90 9.47
C PHE A 55 7.67 -4.19 9.44
N GLU A 56 8.11 -3.73 8.27
CA GLU A 56 9.38 -3.02 8.14
C GLU A 56 9.39 -1.68 8.91
N ILE A 57 8.32 -0.89 8.81
CA ILE A 57 8.16 0.37 9.57
C ILE A 57 8.22 0.10 11.08
N ASP A 58 7.48 -0.90 11.56
CA ASP A 58 7.40 -1.23 12.98
C ASP A 58 8.74 -1.79 13.50
N SER A 59 9.49 -2.53 12.68
CA SER A 59 10.84 -3.00 13.00
C SER A 59 11.79 -1.83 13.21
N GLN A 60 11.79 -0.85 12.30
CA GLN A 60 12.63 0.35 12.43
C GLN A 60 12.30 1.16 13.68
N LYS A 61 11.01 1.32 14.02
CA LYS A 61 10.61 2.06 15.23
C LYS A 61 11.08 1.39 16.52
N LYS A 62 11.10 0.05 16.57
CA LYS A 62 11.61 -0.71 17.71
C LYS A 62 13.11 -0.55 17.89
N GLU A 63 13.90 -0.57 16.80
CA GLU A 63 15.35 -0.36 16.86
C GLU A 63 15.70 1.03 17.39
N HIS A 64 14.99 2.08 16.96
CA HIS A 64 15.23 3.45 17.44
C HIS A 64 14.82 3.69 18.90
N SER A 65 13.98 2.83 19.50
CA SER A 65 13.53 2.98 20.89
C SER A 65 14.45 2.30 21.92
N ILE A 66 15.45 1.54 21.46
CA ILE A 66 16.38 0.77 22.31
C ILE A 66 17.73 1.51 22.48
N HIS A 67 17.91 2.65 21.81
CA HIS A 67 19.08 3.54 21.91
C HIS A 67 18.74 4.86 22.60
#